data_AF-A0A1Q7MCS8-F1
#
_entry.id   AF-A0A1Q7MCS8-F1
#
_cell.length_a   1.000
_cell.length_b   1.000
_cell.length_c   1.000
_cell.angle_alpha   90.00
_cell.angle_beta   90.00
_cell.angle_gamma   90.00
#
_symmetry.space_group_name_H-M   'P 1'
#
loop_
_entity.id
_entity.type
_entity.pdbx_description
1 polymer ?
#
loop_
_entity_poly.entity_id
_entity_poly.type
_entity_poly.pdbx_seq_one_letter_code
_entity_poly.pdbx_strand_id
1 'polypeptide(L)'
;MDEAFEIEAQALAQVLDELDYFQVLKIGQNASPPDIKSAYYRESRAYHPDRFSTLPAGDLKENIGRIYKRINEAYVCLRDDTKRTKYLADVLGPERQKKLRFVEASEQELKKEKEQEVGTTPQGRKFYMAGLTDMAAQRFASAERNFKMALTYEPNNPNFKAKRDEAGKLIKNDMSIR
;
A
#
# COMPACT_ATOMS: atom_id res chain seq x y z
N MET A 1 -12.85 -36.69 1.73
CA MET A 1 -12.64 -35.35 2.33
C MET A 1 -13.89 -35.03 3.11
N ASP A 2 -13.80 -34.16 4.12
CA ASP A 2 -14.98 -33.73 4.85
C ASP A 2 -15.80 -32.76 3.96
N GLU A 3 -17.05 -33.10 3.68
CA GLU A 3 -17.97 -32.28 2.87
C GLU A 3 -18.12 -30.87 3.46
N ALA A 4 -18.08 -30.75 4.79
CA ALA A 4 -18.12 -29.47 5.47
C ALA A 4 -16.91 -28.58 5.13
N PHE A 5 -15.72 -29.18 4.99
CA PHE A 5 -14.52 -28.45 4.62
C PHE A 5 -14.57 -27.94 3.17
N GLU A 6 -15.10 -28.74 2.25
CA GLU A 6 -15.23 -28.33 0.85
C GLU A 6 -16.16 -27.13 0.69
N ILE A 7 -17.31 -27.17 1.39
CA ILE A 7 -18.26 -26.05 1.44
C ILE A 7 -17.61 -24.81 2.06
N GLU A 8 -16.87 -24.97 3.17
CA GLU A 8 -16.14 -23.86 3.80
C GLU A 8 -15.11 -23.26 2.85
N ALA A 9 -14.27 -24.10 2.22
CA ALA A 9 -13.23 -23.65 1.30
C ALA A 9 -13.82 -22.93 0.09
N GLN A 10 -14.94 -23.43 -0.45
CA GLN A 10 -15.63 -22.80 -1.57
C GLN A 10 -16.25 -21.46 -1.17
N ALA A 11 -16.94 -21.39 -0.04
CA ALA A 11 -17.52 -20.15 0.47
C ALA A 11 -16.44 -19.10 0.76
N LEU A 12 -15.35 -19.52 1.43
CA LEU A 12 -14.22 -18.64 1.73
C LEU A 12 -13.56 -18.12 0.46
N ALA A 13 -13.40 -18.95 -0.57
CA ALA A 13 -12.81 -18.54 -1.84
C ALA A 13 -13.67 -17.51 -2.61
N GLN A 14 -14.99 -17.57 -2.48
CA GLN A 14 -15.91 -16.62 -3.12
C GLN A 14 -15.80 -15.22 -2.52
N VAL A 15 -15.67 -15.11 -1.19
CA VAL A 15 -15.58 -13.82 -0.49
C VAL A 15 -14.16 -13.40 -0.19
N LEU A 16 -13.15 -14.17 -0.60
CA LEU A 16 -11.75 -13.99 -0.17
C LEU A 16 -11.24 -12.57 -0.42
N ASP A 17 -11.63 -11.95 -1.53
CA ASP A 17 -11.19 -10.61 -1.92
C ASP A 17 -11.89 -9.47 -1.15
N GLU A 18 -12.95 -9.78 -0.41
CA GLU A 18 -13.69 -8.86 0.46
C GLU A 18 -13.26 -8.95 1.94
N LEU A 19 -12.45 -9.96 2.28
CA LEU A 19 -11.94 -10.19 3.62
C LEU A 19 -10.62 -9.46 3.88
N ASP A 20 -10.52 -8.86 5.06
CA ASP A 20 -9.25 -8.40 5.60
C ASP A 20 -8.44 -9.56 6.22
N TYR A 21 -7.18 -9.31 6.53
CA TYR A 21 -6.25 -10.32 7.01
C TYR A 21 -6.57 -10.86 8.40
N PHE A 22 -7.26 -10.07 9.23
CA PHE A 22 -7.74 -10.56 10.53
C PHE A 22 -8.88 -11.56 10.31
N GLN A 23 -9.79 -11.26 9.39
CA GLN A 23 -10.87 -12.17 9.00
C GLN A 23 -10.36 -13.45 8.34
N VAL A 24 -9.36 -13.35 7.44
CA VAL A 24 -8.71 -14.52 6.82
C VAL A 24 -8.10 -15.46 7.88
N LEU A 25 -7.47 -14.90 8.92
CA LEU A 25 -6.91 -15.69 10.02
C LEU A 25 -7.95 -16.02 11.11
N LYS A 26 -9.20 -15.60 10.95
CA LYS A 26 -10.31 -15.79 11.89
C LYS A 26 -9.96 -15.31 13.31
N ILE A 27 -9.40 -14.09 13.40
CA ILE A 27 -9.00 -13.44 14.66
C ILE A 27 -9.56 -12.01 14.73
N GLY A 28 -9.63 -11.46 15.94
CA GLY A 28 -9.98 -10.07 16.15
C GLY A 28 -8.86 -9.11 15.77
N GLN A 29 -9.20 -7.86 15.47
CA GLN A 29 -8.23 -6.80 15.15
C GLN A 29 -7.29 -6.45 16.32
N ASN A 30 -7.70 -6.76 17.55
CA ASN A 30 -6.90 -6.59 18.77
C ASN A 30 -6.05 -7.83 19.13
N ALA A 31 -5.95 -8.82 18.23
CA ALA A 31 -5.20 -10.05 18.47
C ALA A 31 -3.72 -9.75 18.76
N SER A 32 -3.17 -10.47 19.75
CA SER A 32 -1.77 -10.34 20.13
C SER A 32 -0.86 -11.05 19.11
N PRO A 33 0.46 -10.73 19.06
CA PRO A 33 1.39 -11.45 18.19
C PRO A 33 1.39 -12.98 18.39
N PRO A 34 1.30 -13.52 19.62
CA PRO A 34 1.07 -14.95 19.85
C PRO A 34 -0.22 -15.51 19.23
N ASP A 35 -1.33 -14.76 19.29
CA ASP A 35 -2.61 -15.19 18.71
C ASP A 35 -2.53 -15.24 17.18
N ILE A 36 -1.92 -14.22 16.56
CA ILE A 36 -1.69 -14.16 15.11
C ILE A 36 -0.85 -15.35 14.66
N LYS A 37 0.23 -15.66 15.38
CA LYS A 37 1.10 -16.81 15.09
C LYS A 37 0.34 -18.13 15.22
N SER A 38 -0.46 -18.29 16.27
CA SER A 38 -1.26 -19.50 16.51
C SER A 38 -2.33 -19.71 15.44
N ALA A 39 -3.03 -18.63 15.07
CA ALA A 39 -4.04 -18.64 14.01
C ALA A 39 -3.43 -18.99 12.65
N TYR A 40 -2.27 -18.42 12.32
CA TYR A 40 -1.54 -18.77 11.11
C TYR A 40 -1.23 -20.27 11.04
N TYR A 41 -0.69 -20.88 12.11
CA TYR A 41 -0.41 -22.32 12.08
C TYR A 41 -1.67 -23.17 11.93
N ARG A 42 -2.78 -22.76 12.57
CA ARG A 42 -4.07 -23.43 12.46
C ARG A 42 -4.58 -23.42 11.01
N GLU A 43 -4.71 -22.24 10.40
CA GLU A 43 -5.24 -22.11 9.04
C GLU A 43 -4.25 -22.64 7.99
N SER A 44 -2.94 -22.43 8.17
CA SER A 44 -1.90 -22.97 7.27
C SER A 44 -1.94 -24.49 7.23
N ARG A 45 -2.12 -25.16 8.38
CA ARG A 45 -2.32 -26.62 8.43
C ARG A 45 -3.65 -27.03 7.81
N ALA A 46 -4.71 -26.23 7.97
CA ALA A 46 -6.02 -26.50 7.38
C ALA A 46 -5.96 -26.48 5.84
N TYR A 47 -5.28 -25.49 5.26
CA TYR A 47 -5.26 -25.21 3.81
C TYR A 47 -3.94 -25.57 3.11
N HIS A 48 -3.02 -26.28 3.76
CA HIS A 48 -1.72 -26.62 3.16
C HIS A 48 -1.88 -27.43 1.86
N PRO A 49 -1.28 -27.03 0.73
CA PRO A 49 -1.47 -27.69 -0.57
C PRO A 49 -1.09 -29.18 -0.54
N ASP A 50 -0.08 -29.59 0.23
CA ASP A 50 0.32 -31.01 0.34
C ASP A 50 -0.79 -31.93 0.83
N ARG A 51 -1.71 -31.44 1.68
CA ARG A 51 -2.87 -32.22 2.14
C ARG A 51 -3.84 -32.55 1.01
N PHE A 52 -3.74 -31.82 -0.10
CA PHE A 52 -4.61 -31.88 -1.26
C PHE A 52 -3.84 -32.23 -2.53
N SER A 53 -2.62 -32.76 -2.37
CA SER A 53 -1.74 -33.15 -3.48
C SER A 53 -2.41 -34.18 -4.40
N THR A 54 -3.16 -35.13 -3.81
CA THR A 54 -3.89 -36.20 -4.49
C THR A 54 -5.20 -35.74 -5.14
N LEU A 55 -5.68 -34.52 -4.87
CA LEU A 55 -6.84 -33.98 -5.57
C LEU A 55 -6.54 -33.79 -7.06
N PRO A 56 -7.48 -34.13 -7.95
CA PRO A 56 -7.38 -33.74 -9.36
C PRO A 56 -7.30 -32.21 -9.49
N ALA A 57 -6.73 -31.75 -10.60
CA ALA A 57 -6.79 -30.35 -10.94
C ALA A 57 -8.26 -29.93 -11.14
N GLY A 58 -8.67 -28.82 -10.53
CA GLY A 58 -10.03 -28.30 -10.56
C GLY A 58 -10.23 -27.18 -9.55
N ASP A 59 -11.43 -26.60 -9.54
CA ASP A 59 -11.77 -25.38 -8.80
C ASP A 59 -11.43 -25.46 -7.31
N LEU A 60 -11.71 -26.60 -6.65
CA LEU A 60 -11.41 -26.78 -5.23
C LEU A 60 -9.90 -26.68 -4.94
N LYS A 61 -9.06 -27.31 -5.77
CA LYS A 61 -7.59 -27.30 -5.59
C LYS A 61 -7.03 -25.89 -5.82
N GLU A 62 -7.57 -25.17 -6.81
CA GLU A 62 -7.21 -23.78 -7.06
C GLU A 62 -7.65 -22.85 -5.92
N ASN A 63 -8.89 -23.00 -5.44
CA ASN A 63 -9.44 -22.25 -4.33
C ASN A 63 -8.59 -22.43 -3.05
N ILE A 64 -8.21 -23.68 -2.73
CA ILE A 64 -7.30 -23.96 -1.62
C ILE A 64 -5.96 -23.24 -1.80
N GLY A 65 -5.39 -23.26 -3.00
CA GLY A 65 -4.16 -22.54 -3.32
C GLY A 65 -4.29 -21.02 -3.11
N ARG A 66 -5.39 -20.42 -3.56
CA ARG A 66 -5.71 -18.99 -3.37
C ARG A 66 -5.85 -18.65 -1.88
N ILE A 67 -6.57 -19.46 -1.11
CA ILE A 67 -6.77 -19.28 0.33
C ILE A 67 -5.43 -19.39 1.06
N TYR A 68 -4.65 -20.44 0.78
CA TYR A 68 -3.34 -20.66 1.41
C TYR A 68 -2.38 -19.49 1.15
N LYS A 69 -2.36 -18.99 -0.10
CA LYS A 69 -1.60 -17.79 -0.44
C LYS A 69 -2.05 -16.58 0.39
N ARG A 70 -3.36 -16.37 0.54
CA ARG A 70 -3.90 -15.26 1.33
C ARG A 70 -3.58 -15.39 2.82
N ILE A 71 -3.59 -16.60 3.37
CA ILE A 71 -3.15 -16.88 4.76
C ILE A 71 -1.68 -16.48 4.97
N ASN A 72 -0.81 -16.81 4.01
CA ASN A 72 0.60 -16.43 4.08
C ASN A 72 0.79 -14.91 4.01
N GLU A 73 0.09 -14.23 3.09
CA GLU A 73 0.10 -12.77 2.98
C GLU A 73 -0.35 -12.10 4.30
N ALA A 74 -1.46 -12.61 4.87
CA ALA A 74 -1.98 -12.13 6.15
C ALA A 74 -0.94 -12.26 7.27
N TYR A 75 -0.29 -13.41 7.39
CA TYR A 75 0.73 -13.61 8.43
C TYR A 75 1.96 -12.72 8.24
N VAL A 76 2.47 -12.58 7.00
CA VAL A 76 3.64 -11.73 6.71
C VAL A 76 3.34 -10.27 7.07
N CYS A 77 2.12 -9.79 6.81
CA CYS A 77 1.70 -8.43 7.16
C CYS A 77 1.49 -8.26 8.67
N LEU A 78 0.75 -9.17 9.32
CA LEU A 78 0.30 -8.99 10.69
C LEU A 78 1.37 -9.33 11.74
N ARG A 79 2.37 -10.16 11.40
CA ARG A 79 3.47 -10.49 12.32
C ARG A 79 4.45 -9.33 12.55
N ASP A 80 4.50 -8.38 11.62
CA ASP A 80 5.34 -7.19 11.70
C ASP A 80 4.53 -6.05 12.30
N ASP A 81 4.96 -5.50 13.43
CA ASP A 81 4.20 -4.49 14.17
C ASP A 81 3.98 -3.20 13.36
N THR A 82 4.94 -2.83 12.50
CA THR A 82 4.84 -1.62 11.67
C THR A 82 3.83 -1.85 10.55
N LYS A 83 3.93 -2.98 9.84
CA LYS A 83 2.98 -3.35 8.78
C LYS A 83 1.58 -3.57 9.34
N ARG A 84 1.44 -4.25 10.48
CA ARG A 84 0.16 -4.48 11.17
C ARG A 84 -0.53 -3.17 11.52
N THR A 85 0.18 -2.22 12.12
CA THR A 85 -0.38 -0.92 12.52
C THR A 85 -0.90 -0.15 11.30
N LYS A 86 -0.10 -0.09 10.23
CA LYS A 86 -0.47 0.57 8.99
C LYS A 86 -1.68 -0.11 8.35
N TYR A 87 -1.66 -1.43 8.23
CA TYR A 87 -2.74 -2.21 7.64
C TYR A 87 -4.05 -2.04 8.42
N LEU A 88 -3.99 -2.04 9.76
CA LEU A 88 -5.16 -1.80 10.61
C LEU A 88 -5.77 -0.42 10.34
N ALA A 89 -4.95 0.63 10.21
CA ALA A 89 -5.44 1.96 9.85
C ALA A 89 -6.08 1.99 8.46
N ASP A 90 -5.48 1.30 7.49
CA ASP A 90 -5.97 1.22 6.11
C ASP A 90 -7.34 0.51 6.02
N VAL A 91 -7.54 -0.61 6.74
CA VAL A 91 -8.81 -1.36 6.71
C VAL A 91 -9.92 -0.73 7.55
N LEU A 92 -9.59 0.18 8.46
CA LEU A 92 -10.55 1.01 9.19
C LEU A 92 -10.85 2.34 8.48
N GLY A 93 -10.07 2.68 7.46
CA GLY A 93 -10.19 3.92 6.72
C GLY A 93 -11.30 3.92 5.66
N PRO A 94 -11.62 5.10 5.09
CA PRO A 94 -12.65 5.25 4.06
C PRO A 94 -12.32 4.50 2.75
N GLU A 95 -11.05 4.18 2.51
CA GLU A 95 -10.61 3.43 1.33
C GLU A 95 -10.46 1.91 1.59
N ARG A 96 -11.07 1.36 2.65
CA ARG A 96 -10.97 -0.05 3.06
C ARG A 96 -10.97 -1.03 1.87
N GLN A 97 -11.94 -0.91 0.97
CA GLN A 97 -12.12 -1.84 -0.16
C GLN A 97 -10.88 -1.93 -1.06
N LYS A 98 -10.12 -0.84 -1.23
CA LYS A 98 -8.89 -0.82 -2.04
C LYS A 98 -7.65 -1.31 -1.27
N LYS A 99 -7.79 -1.54 0.04
CA LYS A 99 -6.67 -1.80 0.96
C LYS A 99 -6.74 -3.13 1.70
N LEU A 100 -7.73 -3.97 1.39
CA LEU A 100 -7.90 -5.29 2.02
C LEU A 100 -6.69 -6.22 1.81
N ARG A 101 -5.93 -6.02 0.73
CA ARG A 101 -4.75 -6.84 0.42
C ARG A 101 -3.48 -6.00 0.43
N PHE A 102 -2.60 -6.29 1.40
CA PHE A 102 -1.27 -5.71 1.50
C PHE A 102 -0.32 -6.49 0.57
N VAL A 103 -0.01 -5.93 -0.59
CA VAL A 103 1.05 -6.46 -1.46
C VAL A 103 2.16 -5.41 -1.51
N GLU A 104 3.41 -5.78 -1.27
CA GLU A 104 4.52 -4.82 -1.40
C GLU A 104 4.57 -4.23 -2.82
N ALA A 105 4.14 -5.00 -3.83
CA ALA A 105 3.91 -4.53 -5.19
C ALA A 105 2.82 -3.45 -5.28
N SER A 106 1.69 -3.60 -4.57
CA SER A 106 0.61 -2.60 -4.61
C SER A 106 1.04 -1.31 -3.90
N GLU A 107 1.84 -1.37 -2.84
CA GLU A 107 2.45 -0.16 -2.25
C GLU A 107 3.43 0.52 -3.20
N GLN A 108 4.24 -0.24 -3.93
CA GLN A 108 5.13 0.30 -4.96
C GLN A 108 4.36 0.90 -6.13
N GLU A 109 3.25 0.30 -6.54
CA GLU A 109 2.34 0.82 -7.57
C GLU A 109 1.68 2.11 -7.10
N LEU A 110 1.07 2.13 -5.91
CA LEU A 110 0.53 3.35 -5.30
C LEU A 110 1.59 4.45 -5.14
N LYS A 111 2.82 4.08 -4.78
CA LYS A 111 3.95 5.01 -4.70
C LYS A 111 4.30 5.53 -6.09
N LYS A 112 4.37 4.68 -7.10
CA LYS A 112 4.62 5.08 -8.51
C LYS A 112 3.51 5.98 -9.03
N GLU A 113 2.25 5.67 -8.75
CA GLU A 113 1.09 6.49 -9.11
C GLU A 113 1.19 7.87 -8.46
N LYS A 114 1.40 7.94 -7.14
CA LYS A 114 1.61 9.22 -6.44
C LYS A 114 2.82 9.99 -6.95
N GLU A 115 3.91 9.30 -7.27
CA GLU A 115 5.08 9.92 -7.88
C GLU A 115 4.74 10.47 -9.28
N GLN A 116 3.98 9.74 -10.09
CA GLN A 116 3.52 10.18 -11.40
C GLN A 116 2.53 11.36 -11.30
N GLU A 117 1.67 11.40 -10.28
CA GLU A 117 0.82 12.56 -9.97
C GLU A 117 1.64 13.81 -9.65
N VAL A 118 2.77 13.66 -8.96
CA VAL A 118 3.71 14.75 -8.72
C VAL A 118 4.36 15.20 -10.03
N GLY A 119 4.88 14.25 -10.81
CA GLY A 119 5.44 14.52 -12.13
C GLY A 119 5.80 13.24 -12.88
N THR A 120 5.69 13.28 -14.19
CA THR A 120 5.90 12.11 -15.06
C THR A 120 7.39 11.78 -15.24
N THR A 121 8.27 12.78 -15.17
CA THR A 121 9.72 12.60 -15.41
C THR A 121 10.50 12.44 -14.09
N PRO A 122 11.50 11.55 -14.02
CA PRO A 122 12.34 11.40 -12.82
C PRO A 122 13.09 12.69 -12.45
N GLN A 123 13.60 13.41 -13.46
CA GLN A 123 14.33 14.67 -13.29
C GLN A 123 13.39 15.79 -12.82
N GLY A 124 12.20 15.93 -13.43
CA GLY A 124 11.18 16.88 -12.98
C GLY A 124 10.81 16.68 -11.52
N ARG A 125 10.52 15.43 -11.13
CA ARG A 125 10.26 15.04 -9.73
C ARG A 125 11.40 15.39 -8.79
N LYS A 126 12.64 15.08 -9.16
CA LYS A 126 13.83 15.37 -8.35
C LYS A 126 13.96 16.85 -8.04
N PHE A 127 13.83 17.70 -9.06
CA PHE A 127 13.91 19.15 -8.90
C PHE A 127 12.71 19.71 -8.13
N TYR A 128 11.52 19.17 -8.33
CA TYR A 128 10.34 19.57 -7.56
C TYR A 128 10.49 19.25 -6.07
N MET A 129 10.94 18.03 -5.74
CA MET A 129 11.23 17.62 -4.35
C MET A 129 12.30 18.51 -3.72
N ALA A 130 13.40 18.80 -4.42
CA ALA A 130 14.44 19.72 -3.95
C ALA A 130 13.88 21.14 -3.70
N GLY A 131 12.97 21.61 -4.56
CA GLY A 131 12.27 22.88 -4.38
C GLY A 131 11.40 22.91 -3.12
N LEU A 132 10.67 21.82 -2.83
CA LEU A 132 9.89 21.71 -1.60
C LEU A 132 10.77 21.69 -0.34
N THR A 133 11.93 21.02 -0.38
CA THR A 133 12.91 21.04 0.72
C THR A 133 13.45 22.45 0.96
N ASP A 134 13.74 23.19 -0.11
CA ASP A 134 14.20 24.58 0.01
C ASP A 134 13.10 25.51 0.53
N MET A 135 11.83 25.31 0.15
CA MET A 135 10.69 26.04 0.71
C MET A 135 10.57 25.82 2.23
N ALA A 136 10.67 24.57 2.68
CA ALA A 136 10.62 24.22 4.10
C ALA A 136 11.78 24.84 4.89
N ALA A 137 12.94 24.97 4.25
CA ALA A 137 14.12 25.63 4.80
C ALA A 137 14.12 27.16 4.61
N GLN A 138 13.01 27.76 4.14
CA GLN A 138 12.86 29.19 3.83
C GLN A 138 13.91 29.74 2.83
N ARG A 139 14.52 28.88 2.03
CA ARG A 139 15.47 29.24 0.97
C ARG A 139 14.73 29.52 -0.34
N PHE A 140 13.84 30.51 -0.33
CA PHE A 140 12.86 30.72 -1.39
C PHE A 140 13.47 30.93 -2.80
N ALA A 141 14.60 31.63 -2.90
CA ALA A 141 15.31 31.82 -4.18
C ALA A 141 15.90 30.51 -4.75
N SER A 142 16.32 29.59 -3.88
CA SER A 142 16.76 28.25 -4.32
C SER A 142 15.57 27.38 -4.69
N ALA A 143 14.47 27.48 -3.93
CA ALA A 143 13.23 26.81 -4.24
C ALA A 143 12.67 27.20 -5.62
N GLU A 144 12.58 28.50 -5.92
CA GLU A 144 12.08 28.98 -7.22
C GLU A 144 12.93 28.46 -8.38
N ARG A 145 14.27 28.46 -8.23
CA ARG A 145 15.19 27.89 -9.23
C ARG A 145 14.96 26.40 -9.42
N ASN A 146 14.79 25.64 -8.34
CA ASN A 146 14.50 24.22 -8.39
C ASN A 146 13.14 23.93 -9.07
N PHE A 147 12.08 24.67 -8.75
CA PHE A 147 10.79 24.53 -9.45
C PHE A 147 10.87 24.94 -10.93
N LYS A 148 11.65 25.96 -11.27
CA LYS A 148 11.92 26.33 -12.65
C LYS A 148 12.64 25.21 -13.39
N MET A 149 13.60 24.55 -12.75
CA MET A 149 14.25 23.37 -13.33
C MET A 149 13.28 22.21 -13.51
N ALA A 150 12.37 21.97 -12.57
CA ALA A 150 11.33 20.96 -12.73
C ALA A 150 10.45 21.22 -13.97
N LEU A 151 10.08 22.48 -14.21
CA LEU A 151 9.34 22.90 -15.41
C LEU A 151 10.13 22.77 -16.72
N THR A 152 11.46 22.68 -16.71
CA THR A 152 12.21 22.40 -17.95
C THR A 152 11.97 20.99 -18.47
N TYR A 153 11.74 20.04 -17.55
CA TYR A 153 11.41 18.65 -17.90
C TYR A 153 9.91 18.46 -18.09
N GLU A 154 9.09 19.21 -17.37
CA GLU A 154 7.63 19.16 -17.48
C GLU A 154 7.01 20.56 -17.57
N PRO A 155 7.06 21.23 -18.74
CA PRO A 155 6.62 22.61 -18.90
C PRO A 155 5.14 22.85 -18.61
N ASN A 156 4.32 21.81 -18.81
CA ASN A 156 2.87 21.85 -18.69
C ASN A 156 2.36 21.36 -17.32
N ASN A 157 3.24 21.04 -16.37
CA ASN A 157 2.82 20.55 -15.05
C ASN A 157 2.29 21.72 -14.20
N PRO A 158 0.97 21.76 -13.89
CA PRO A 158 0.37 22.89 -13.18
C PRO A 158 0.86 22.99 -11.73
N ASN A 159 1.18 21.86 -11.08
CA ASN A 159 1.70 21.84 -9.71
C ASN A 159 3.08 22.49 -9.63
N PHE A 160 3.96 22.20 -10.60
CA PHE A 160 5.30 22.78 -10.65
C PHE A 160 5.25 24.29 -10.86
N LYS A 161 4.34 24.76 -11.73
CA LYS A 161 4.13 26.18 -11.99
C LYS A 161 3.59 26.90 -10.75
N ALA A 162 2.58 26.33 -10.10
CA ALA A 162 1.99 26.91 -8.89
C ALA A 162 3.04 27.09 -7.77
N LYS A 163 3.88 26.06 -7.53
CA LYS A 163 4.94 26.13 -6.51
C LYS A 163 6.06 27.10 -6.84
N ARG A 164 6.44 27.22 -8.11
CA ARG A 164 7.36 28.28 -8.55
C ARG A 164 6.79 29.67 -8.23
N ASP A 165 5.53 29.92 -8.58
CA ASP A 165 4.90 31.22 -8.38
C ASP A 165 4.73 31.58 -6.91
N GLU A 166 4.43 30.58 -6.08
CA GLU A 166 4.40 30.69 -4.61
C GLU A 166 5.78 31.11 -4.07
N ALA A 167 6.85 30.41 -4.47
CA ALA A 167 8.21 30.75 -4.07
C ALA A 167 8.58 32.19 -4.50
N GLY A 168 8.25 32.58 -5.73
CA GLY A 168 8.47 33.93 -6.24
C GLY A 168 7.77 35.02 -5.43
N LYS A 169 6.55 34.77 -4.95
CA LYS A 169 5.84 35.71 -4.05
C LYS A 169 6.54 35.83 -2.70
N LEU A 170 6.98 34.72 -2.12
CA LEU A 170 7.68 34.70 -0.84
C LEU A 170 9.03 35.43 -0.89
N ILE A 171 9.77 35.32 -2.01
CA ILE A 171 11.00 36.08 -2.23
C ILE A 171 10.72 37.59 -2.17
N LYS A 172 9.69 38.05 -2.89
CA LYS A 172 9.31 39.48 -2.90
C LYS A 172 8.93 39.97 -1.50
N ASN A 173 8.19 39.16 -0.75
CA ASN A 173 7.81 39.50 0.62
C ASN A 173 9.02 39.52 1.56
N ASP A 174 9.95 38.56 1.47
CA ASP A 174 11.17 38.52 2.29
C ASP A 174 12.08 39.73 2.02
N MET A 175 12.17 40.17 0.75
CA MET A 175 12.93 41.38 0.38
C MET A 175 12.25 42.68 0.82
N SER A 176 10.93 42.70 1.02
CA SER A 176 10.21 43.88 1.50
C SER A 176 10.29 44.07 3.03
N ILE A 177 10.70 43.04 3.78
CA ILE A 177 10.76 43.07 5.25
C ILE A 177 12.19 43.32 5.78
N ARG A 178 13.21 43.19 4.92
CA ARG A 178 14.61 43.51 5.23
C ARG A 178 14.96 44.94 4.87
#